data_AF-A0A1Y4DUK0-F1
#
_entry.id   AF-A0A1Y4DUK0-F1
#
_cell.length_a   1.000
_cell.length_b   1.000
_cell.length_c   1.000
_cell.angle_alpha   90.00
_cell.angle_beta   90.00
_cell.angle_gamma   90.00
#
_symmetry.space_group_name_H-M   'P 1'
#
loop_
_entity.id
_entity.type
_entity.pdbx_description
1 polymer ?
#
loop_
_entity_poly.entity_id
_entity_poly.type
_entity_poly.pdbx_seq_one_letter_code
_entity_poly.pdbx_strand_id
1 'polypeptide(L)'
;MSKKIFSAQDWENVPFENSVPTSPKLLSAPNFTSNNKEEEIERIICEIEQRAVDIAPEYKDWVELGFALIDGFGENGREYYHRISRFHPDYQREETDKQYTRCLQAKGQGITIRSFFHLAGQAGIPLSSIGEQDLSILPNNQNGKTGKWIKSADELPAFPECVFEQLPPFLCEVVGNSISEDDRDTILIGAIVCLSVCFHNVCGVYDERIVYPNLYLFVVADAGMGKGALTLCRELVAPINRNLHELSQRMEQEYKEAMNTYIKSKKSDGATMPTEPPMRMLIIPANSSASSLLKILGDNDGVGLLFESEGDTLSQTLKSDYGNYSDVLRKAFHHELVSLSRRKDREYCEVSNPRVSVTLAGTPEQVRRLIPDAENGLMSRFCFYIIRFKRGIRNVFATSDISQSKNAMFRMLGDKFFHLQEEFLNRGCYSFSLPLDLQQQFIEYLSRVNEECCDEVDNRMQGVVRRMGLIAYRIMMVLTAVRQLGNGYDVQTSQDGIIRLVCHESDYRAAMSICDTLLYHAVFIYRNLSGNQSKQTASILQETGVAARRSTLYNMLPETFTKKDYDAAVFALGENGSTAAKWIEAFIKSGKLCRIEQGKYRKIF
;
A
#
# COMPACT_ATOMS: atom_id res chain seq x y z
N MET A 1 30.80 11.28 -58.56
CA MET A 1 29.67 11.34 -59.51
C MET A 1 29.26 9.93 -59.90
N SER A 2 27.94 9.75 -59.96
CA SER A 2 27.16 8.75 -60.72
C SER A 2 26.38 7.74 -59.88
N LYS A 3 25.07 8.04 -59.82
CA LYS A 3 23.96 7.22 -59.35
C LYS A 3 24.03 5.84 -60.00
N LYS A 4 23.90 4.77 -59.21
CA LYS A 4 23.44 3.47 -59.73
C LYS A 4 21.95 3.34 -59.44
N ILE A 5 21.23 3.22 -60.54
CA ILE A 5 19.80 3.02 -60.67
C ILE A 5 19.53 1.53 -60.44
N PHE A 6 18.55 1.22 -59.61
CA PHE A 6 18.02 -0.13 -59.44
C PHE A 6 17.06 -0.44 -60.60
N SER A 7 17.18 -1.63 -61.21
CA SER A 7 16.36 -2.10 -62.34
C SER A 7 15.51 -3.29 -61.90
N ALA A 8 14.22 -3.26 -62.20
CA ALA A 8 13.20 -4.19 -61.69
C ALA A 8 13.07 -5.51 -62.47
N GLN A 9 14.14 -5.98 -63.15
CA GLN A 9 14.08 -7.20 -63.99
C GLN A 9 14.69 -8.45 -63.36
N ASP A 10 15.27 -8.36 -62.16
CA ASP A 10 16.00 -9.49 -61.57
C ASP A 10 15.13 -10.45 -60.72
N TRP A 11 13.80 -10.28 -60.69
CA TRP A 11 12.91 -11.05 -59.80
C TRP A 11 11.79 -11.85 -60.50
N GLU A 12 11.74 -11.91 -61.84
CA GLU A 12 10.56 -12.46 -62.54
C GLU A 12 10.61 -13.94 -62.99
N ASN A 13 11.63 -14.73 -62.67
CA ASN A 13 11.65 -16.15 -63.11
C ASN A 13 11.86 -17.18 -61.99
N VAL A 14 10.69 -17.65 -61.52
CA VAL A 14 10.30 -18.87 -60.75
C VAL A 14 11.03 -20.16 -61.22
N PRO A 15 11.09 -21.29 -60.45
CA PRO A 15 9.90 -22.08 -60.08
C PRO A 15 9.88 -22.74 -58.67
N PHE A 16 8.64 -23.03 -58.28
CA PHE A 16 8.14 -23.68 -57.08
C PHE A 16 7.38 -24.94 -57.55
N GLU A 17 7.59 -26.12 -56.97
CA GLU A 17 6.68 -27.30 -57.06
C GLU A 17 7.06 -28.34 -55.98
N ASN A 18 6.22 -29.18 -55.39
CA ASN A 18 4.78 -29.32 -55.11
C ASN A 18 4.66 -30.65 -54.32
N SER A 19 3.84 -30.79 -53.26
CA SER A 19 2.58 -31.60 -53.19
C SER A 19 2.32 -31.93 -51.69
N VAL A 20 1.20 -31.70 -50.97
CA VAL A 20 -0.28 -31.89 -51.16
C VAL A 20 -0.70 -33.37 -50.97
N PRO A 21 -1.87 -33.76 -50.39
CA PRO A 21 -2.67 -33.32 -49.21
C PRO A 21 -3.24 -34.49 -48.35
N THR A 22 -3.85 -34.24 -47.18
CA THR A 22 -5.15 -34.88 -46.79
C THR A 22 -5.83 -34.19 -45.59
N SER A 23 -7.14 -33.94 -45.71
CA SER A 23 -8.13 -33.49 -44.69
C SER A 23 -8.96 -34.71 -44.19
N PRO A 24 -9.91 -34.68 -43.20
CA PRO A 24 -10.72 -33.55 -42.69
C PRO A 24 -11.23 -33.56 -41.19
N LYS A 25 -11.94 -32.45 -40.84
CA LYS A 25 -13.08 -32.24 -39.89
C LYS A 25 -12.91 -31.86 -38.39
N LEU A 26 -13.10 -30.54 -38.13
CA LEU A 26 -14.10 -29.82 -37.28
C LEU A 26 -14.37 -30.21 -35.79
N LEU A 27 -14.05 -29.31 -34.83
CA LEU A 27 -14.97 -28.36 -34.16
C LEU A 27 -14.28 -27.44 -33.09
N SER A 28 -14.54 -26.13 -33.24
CA SER A 28 -14.51 -24.93 -32.36
C SER A 28 -13.74 -24.84 -31.01
N ALA A 29 -13.04 -23.71 -30.84
CA ALA A 29 -12.58 -23.12 -29.57
C ALA A 29 -12.73 -21.56 -29.62
N PRO A 30 -12.80 -20.86 -28.47
CA PRO A 30 -13.74 -19.75 -28.23
C PRO A 30 -13.27 -18.35 -28.67
N ASN A 31 -14.26 -17.54 -29.07
CA ASN A 31 -14.13 -16.12 -29.41
C ASN A 31 -13.88 -15.26 -28.16
N PHE A 32 -12.75 -14.54 -28.14
CA PHE A 32 -12.56 -13.32 -27.35
C PHE A 32 -12.61 -12.12 -28.32
N THR A 33 -13.41 -11.12 -27.96
CA THR A 33 -14.00 -10.07 -28.82
C THR A 33 -13.00 -9.10 -29.46
N SER A 34 -13.15 -8.83 -30.77
CA SER A 34 -12.33 -7.94 -31.62
C SER A 34 -12.50 -6.43 -31.37
N ASN A 35 -13.47 -6.01 -30.56
CA ASN A 35 -13.91 -4.61 -30.48
C ASN A 35 -12.85 -3.58 -30.04
N ASN A 36 -11.89 -3.91 -29.18
CA ASN A 36 -11.06 -2.89 -28.52
C ASN A 36 -9.96 -2.28 -29.43
N LYS A 37 -9.43 -3.04 -30.40
CA LYS A 37 -8.41 -2.57 -31.35
C LYS A 37 -9.01 -1.79 -32.52
N GLU A 38 -10.17 -2.23 -32.99
CA GLU A 38 -10.97 -1.50 -33.99
C GLU A 38 -11.38 -0.13 -33.45
N GLU A 39 -11.84 -0.06 -32.19
CA GLU A 39 -12.22 1.20 -31.52
C GLU A 39 -11.04 2.17 -31.30
N GLU A 40 -9.82 1.67 -31.09
CA GLU A 40 -8.62 2.51 -30.96
C GLU A 40 -8.18 3.10 -32.31
N ILE A 41 -8.20 2.29 -33.36
CA ILE A 41 -7.83 2.71 -34.71
C ILE A 41 -8.87 3.68 -35.26
N GLU A 42 -10.17 3.41 -35.05
CA GLU A 42 -11.24 4.31 -35.47
C GLU A 42 -11.14 5.68 -34.77
N ARG A 43 -10.78 5.71 -33.47
CA ARG A 43 -10.51 6.96 -32.75
C ARG A 43 -9.36 7.76 -33.36
N ILE A 44 -8.25 7.11 -33.70
CA ILE A 44 -7.09 7.78 -34.32
C ILE A 44 -7.44 8.30 -35.70
N ILE A 45 -8.22 7.55 -36.49
CA ILE A 45 -8.70 8.00 -37.80
C ILE A 45 -9.62 9.20 -37.64
N CYS A 46 -10.53 9.20 -36.66
CA CYS A 46 -11.37 10.36 -36.37
C CYS A 46 -10.55 11.60 -36.00
N GLU A 47 -9.47 11.46 -35.24
CA GLU A 47 -8.55 12.57 -34.93
C GLU A 47 -7.80 13.08 -36.18
N ILE A 48 -7.35 12.17 -37.06
CA ILE A 48 -6.74 12.53 -38.35
C ILE A 48 -7.73 13.33 -39.19
N GLU A 49 -8.98 12.87 -39.25
CA GLU A 49 -10.04 13.51 -40.02
C GLU A 49 -10.44 14.87 -39.45
N GLN A 50 -10.54 15.00 -38.13
CA GLN A 50 -10.83 16.27 -37.46
C GLN A 50 -9.73 17.31 -37.68
N ARG A 51 -8.47 16.89 -37.68
CA ARG A 51 -7.32 17.78 -37.85
C ARG A 51 -6.95 18.02 -39.31
N ALA A 52 -7.52 17.24 -40.24
CA ALA A 52 -7.21 17.25 -41.67
C ALA A 52 -5.70 17.17 -41.95
N VAL A 53 -5.02 16.26 -41.25
CA VAL A 53 -3.57 16.06 -41.32
C VAL A 53 -3.24 14.92 -42.28
N ASP A 54 -2.29 15.16 -43.17
CA ASP A 54 -1.69 14.10 -43.98
C ASP A 54 -0.60 13.39 -43.18
N ILE A 55 -0.85 12.13 -42.83
CA ILE A 55 0.10 11.30 -42.06
C ILE A 55 1.09 10.54 -42.95
N ALA A 56 0.96 10.62 -44.28
CA ALA A 56 1.76 9.88 -45.25
C ALA A 56 2.13 10.76 -46.48
N PRO A 57 2.93 11.83 -46.28
CA PRO A 57 3.23 12.81 -47.33
C PRO A 57 4.22 12.30 -48.40
N GLU A 58 5.02 11.28 -48.09
CA GLU A 58 5.92 10.66 -49.06
C GLU A 58 5.32 9.35 -49.62
N TYR A 59 5.59 9.05 -50.89
CA TYR A 59 5.12 7.80 -51.53
C TYR A 59 5.51 6.55 -50.74
N LYS A 60 6.69 6.57 -50.09
CA LYS A 60 7.14 5.46 -49.24
C LYS A 60 6.24 5.26 -48.02
N ASP A 61 5.88 6.35 -47.34
CA ASP A 61 5.02 6.33 -46.16
C ASP A 61 3.58 5.92 -46.55
N TRP A 62 3.13 6.34 -47.73
CA TRP A 62 1.84 5.96 -48.29
C TRP A 62 1.75 4.46 -48.63
N VAL A 63 2.84 3.86 -49.12
CA VAL A 63 2.95 2.41 -49.33
C VAL A 63 3.02 1.66 -47.99
N GLU A 64 3.80 2.18 -47.03
CA GLU A 64 3.92 1.61 -45.69
C GLU A 64 2.58 1.63 -44.92
N LEU A 65 1.82 2.71 -45.03
CA LEU A 65 0.45 2.83 -44.53
C LEU A 65 -0.47 1.75 -45.13
N GLY A 66 -0.35 1.50 -46.43
CA GLY A 66 -1.13 0.45 -47.11
C GLY A 66 -0.84 -0.94 -46.56
N PHE A 67 0.44 -1.30 -46.41
CA PHE A 67 0.84 -2.58 -45.80
C PHE A 67 0.44 -2.68 -44.33
N ALA A 68 0.52 -1.59 -43.55
CA ALA A 68 0.11 -1.56 -42.15
C ALA A 68 -1.39 -1.86 -41.97
N LEU A 69 -2.24 -1.25 -42.81
CA LEU A 69 -3.69 -1.49 -42.77
C LEU A 69 -4.07 -2.88 -43.28
N ILE A 70 -3.32 -3.44 -44.23
CA ILE A 70 -3.52 -4.82 -44.70
C ILE A 70 -3.16 -5.82 -43.60
N ASP A 71 -2.07 -5.59 -42.87
CA ASP A 71 -1.69 -6.43 -41.71
C ASP A 71 -2.77 -6.41 -40.62
N GLY A 72 -3.37 -5.24 -40.35
CA GLY A 72 -4.40 -5.10 -39.33
C GLY A 72 -5.80 -5.57 -39.75
N PHE A 73 -6.21 -5.32 -40.99
CA PHE A 73 -7.61 -5.42 -41.42
C PHE A 73 -7.82 -6.18 -42.74
N GLY A 74 -6.75 -6.62 -43.40
CA GLY A 74 -6.83 -7.21 -44.74
C GLY A 74 -7.58 -6.28 -45.70
N GLU A 75 -8.49 -6.84 -46.49
CA GLU A 75 -9.29 -6.05 -47.45
C GLU A 75 -10.21 -5.02 -46.78
N ASN A 76 -10.61 -5.22 -45.52
CA ASN A 76 -11.44 -4.27 -44.78
C ASN A 76 -10.71 -2.96 -44.45
N GLY A 77 -9.37 -2.94 -44.54
CA GLY A 77 -8.58 -1.72 -44.35
C GLY A 77 -8.62 -0.75 -45.54
N ARG A 78 -9.22 -1.14 -46.67
CA ARG A 78 -9.30 -0.31 -47.88
C ARG A 78 -10.01 1.01 -47.62
N GLU A 79 -11.10 0.97 -46.87
CA GLU A 79 -11.87 2.17 -46.53
C GLU A 79 -11.05 3.13 -45.64
N TYR A 80 -10.35 2.60 -44.63
CA TYR A 80 -9.43 3.38 -43.81
C TYR A 80 -8.30 4.00 -44.62
N TYR A 81 -7.77 3.26 -45.60
CA TYR A 81 -6.73 3.77 -46.49
C TYR A 81 -7.22 4.98 -47.30
N HIS A 82 -8.44 4.96 -47.81
CA HIS A 82 -9.04 6.12 -48.49
C HIS A 82 -9.34 7.28 -47.53
N ARG A 83 -9.88 7.00 -46.34
CA ARG A 83 -10.20 8.02 -45.32
C ARG A 83 -8.99 8.80 -44.85
N ILE A 84 -7.84 8.14 -44.78
CA ILE A 84 -6.56 8.76 -44.41
C ILE A 84 -5.91 9.44 -45.64
N SER A 85 -5.85 8.74 -46.79
CA SER A 85 -5.13 9.24 -47.98
C SER A 85 -5.76 10.48 -48.61
N ARG A 86 -7.05 10.76 -48.35
CA ARG A 86 -7.75 11.93 -48.92
C ARG A 86 -7.21 13.29 -48.49
N PHE A 87 -6.39 13.33 -47.45
CA PHE A 87 -5.77 14.57 -46.97
C PHE A 87 -4.48 14.93 -47.74
N HIS A 88 -3.96 14.02 -48.56
CA HIS A 88 -2.85 14.30 -49.46
C HIS A 88 -3.32 15.15 -50.67
N PRO A 89 -2.61 16.22 -51.08
CA PRO A 89 -3.03 17.11 -52.17
C PRO A 89 -3.28 16.41 -53.52
N ASP A 90 -2.50 15.37 -53.83
CA ASP A 90 -2.60 14.61 -55.09
C ASP A 90 -3.52 13.38 -54.99
N TYR A 91 -4.39 13.30 -53.97
CA TYR A 91 -5.28 12.16 -53.79
C TYR A 91 -6.18 11.94 -55.01
N GLN A 92 -6.03 10.77 -55.64
CA GLN A 92 -6.95 10.26 -56.64
C GLN A 92 -7.52 8.92 -56.17
N ARG A 93 -8.85 8.84 -56.11
CA ARG A 93 -9.56 7.65 -55.63
C ARG A 93 -9.18 6.39 -56.42
N GLU A 94 -9.10 6.50 -57.74
CA GLU A 94 -8.77 5.38 -58.63
C GLU A 94 -7.32 4.89 -58.48
N GLU A 95 -6.36 5.79 -58.26
CA GLU A 95 -4.96 5.41 -58.05
C GLU A 95 -4.72 4.86 -56.64
N THR A 96 -5.41 5.40 -55.64
CA THR A 96 -5.38 4.88 -54.26
C THR A 96 -5.93 3.46 -54.19
N ASP A 97 -7.00 3.18 -54.92
CA ASP A 97 -7.62 1.85 -54.98
C ASP A 97 -6.70 0.82 -55.68
N LYS A 98 -6.06 1.23 -56.79
CA LYS A 98 -5.02 0.42 -57.45
C LYS A 98 -3.84 0.16 -56.53
N GLN A 99 -3.39 1.17 -55.79
CA GLN A 99 -2.26 1.04 -54.87
C GLN A 99 -2.56 0.08 -53.72
N TYR A 100 -3.74 0.17 -53.11
CA TYR A 100 -4.14 -0.77 -52.05
C TYR A 100 -4.24 -2.21 -52.57
N THR A 101 -4.78 -2.39 -53.77
CA THR A 101 -4.83 -3.69 -54.46
C THR A 101 -3.43 -4.26 -54.72
N ARG A 102 -2.47 -3.41 -55.14
CA ARG A 102 -1.05 -3.82 -55.30
C ARG A 102 -0.42 -4.22 -53.97
N CYS A 103 -0.67 -3.49 -52.89
CA CYS A 103 -0.18 -3.85 -51.56
C CYS A 103 -0.80 -5.16 -51.05
N LEU A 104 -2.06 -5.45 -51.37
CA LEU A 104 -2.73 -6.71 -50.98
C LEU A 104 -2.13 -7.93 -51.70
N GLN A 105 -1.68 -7.74 -52.94
CA GLN A 105 -1.07 -8.81 -53.75
C GLN A 105 0.41 -9.02 -53.42
N ALA A 106 1.09 -8.03 -52.84
CA ALA A 106 2.50 -8.11 -52.45
C ALA A 106 2.66 -8.58 -50.98
N LYS A 107 3.70 -9.36 -50.68
CA LYS A 107 4.05 -9.70 -49.29
C LYS A 107 4.97 -8.63 -48.68
N GLY A 108 4.40 -7.70 -47.91
CA GLY A 108 5.20 -6.77 -47.11
C GLY A 108 6.01 -7.51 -46.05
N GLN A 109 7.35 -7.59 -46.21
CA GLN A 109 8.20 -8.21 -45.20
C GLN A 109 8.41 -7.23 -44.04
N GLY A 110 7.86 -7.55 -42.86
CA GLY A 110 8.18 -6.87 -41.60
C GLY A 110 7.40 -5.59 -41.29
N ILE A 111 6.44 -5.18 -42.13
CA ILE A 111 5.53 -4.06 -41.84
C ILE A 111 4.30 -4.62 -41.10
N THR A 112 3.96 -4.01 -39.97
CA THR A 112 2.78 -4.40 -39.16
C THR A 112 1.89 -3.20 -38.92
N ILE A 113 0.68 -3.39 -38.37
CA ILE A 113 -0.23 -2.30 -38.00
C ILE A 113 0.42 -1.22 -37.10
N ARG A 114 1.54 -1.53 -36.42
CA ARG A 114 2.34 -0.55 -35.66
C ARG A 114 2.86 0.60 -36.52
N SER A 115 3.12 0.38 -37.80
CA SER A 115 3.55 1.45 -38.72
C SER A 115 2.46 2.52 -38.89
N PHE A 116 1.17 2.16 -38.83
CA PHE A 116 0.08 3.14 -38.82
C PHE A 116 0.13 4.04 -37.58
N PHE A 117 0.30 3.47 -36.38
CA PHE A 117 0.45 4.24 -35.15
C PHE A 117 1.70 5.11 -35.19
N HIS A 118 2.81 4.61 -35.75
CA HIS A 118 4.03 5.39 -35.92
C HIS A 118 3.84 6.60 -36.83
N LEU A 119 3.21 6.42 -38.01
CA LEU A 119 2.91 7.51 -38.94
C LEU A 119 1.96 8.55 -38.31
N ALA A 120 0.91 8.08 -37.62
CA ALA A 120 0.00 8.97 -36.89
C ALA A 120 0.72 9.75 -35.78
N GLY A 121 1.61 9.11 -35.02
CA GLY A 121 2.41 9.76 -33.98
C GLY A 121 3.40 10.79 -34.54
N GLN A 122 4.07 10.48 -35.66
CA GLN A 122 4.96 11.42 -36.34
C GLN A 122 4.22 12.66 -36.87
N ALA A 123 2.97 12.46 -37.29
CA ALA A 123 2.08 13.54 -37.73
C ALA A 123 1.42 14.32 -36.57
N GLY A 124 1.80 14.03 -35.31
CA GLY A 124 1.31 14.75 -34.13
C GLY A 124 -0.09 14.34 -33.67
N ILE A 125 -0.56 13.14 -34.06
CA ILE A 125 -1.81 12.56 -33.56
C ILE A 125 -1.54 11.91 -32.19
N PRO A 126 -2.25 12.31 -31.13
CA PRO A 126 -2.05 11.74 -29.79
C PRO A 126 -2.48 10.28 -29.76
N LEU A 127 -1.52 9.37 -29.55
CA LEU A 127 -1.75 7.91 -29.56
C LEU A 127 -2.19 7.34 -28.21
N SER A 128 -2.25 8.16 -27.15
CA SER A 128 -2.55 7.70 -25.79
C SER A 128 -3.56 8.63 -25.10
N SER A 129 -4.56 8.01 -24.49
CA SER A 129 -5.24 8.60 -23.34
C SER A 129 -4.35 8.33 -22.12
N ILE A 130 -3.96 9.39 -21.41
CA ILE A 130 -3.21 9.40 -20.14
C ILE A 130 -1.67 9.36 -20.32
N GLY A 131 -1.03 10.33 -19.67
CA GLY A 131 0.38 10.70 -19.81
C GLY A 131 1.39 9.63 -19.35
N GLU A 132 2.57 9.76 -19.94
CA GLU A 132 3.74 8.89 -19.87
C GLU A 132 4.19 8.55 -18.44
N GLN A 133 4.31 7.25 -18.14
CA GLN A 133 5.20 6.70 -17.12
C GLN A 133 6.05 5.60 -17.75
N ASP A 134 7.36 5.64 -17.45
CA ASP A 134 8.35 4.62 -17.78
C ASP A 134 7.88 3.20 -17.40
N LEU A 135 7.57 2.40 -18.42
CA LEU A 135 7.21 0.99 -18.29
C LEU A 135 8.47 0.12 -18.18
N SER A 136 8.82 -0.26 -16.95
CA SER A 136 9.55 -1.50 -16.72
C SER A 136 8.57 -2.68 -16.83
N ILE A 137 8.86 -3.59 -17.74
CA ILE A 137 8.04 -4.75 -18.11
C ILE A 137 7.91 -5.68 -16.89
N LEU A 138 6.70 -5.77 -16.32
CA LEU A 138 6.30 -6.87 -15.44
C LEU A 138 5.61 -7.96 -16.27
N PRO A 139 5.81 -9.25 -15.94
CA PRO A 139 5.27 -10.36 -16.72
C PRO A 139 3.74 -10.45 -16.63
N ASN A 140 3.18 -10.86 -17.76
CA ASN A 140 1.78 -10.94 -18.13
C ASN A 140 1.01 -11.98 -17.27
N ASN A 141 0.06 -11.53 -16.45
CA ASN A 141 -1.03 -12.38 -15.95
C ASN A 141 -2.36 -11.77 -16.44
N GLN A 142 -3.00 -12.42 -17.39
CA GLN A 142 -4.36 -12.07 -17.82
C GLN A 142 -5.38 -12.89 -17.03
N ASN A 143 -6.13 -12.22 -16.16
CA ASN A 143 -7.59 -12.25 -16.19
C ASN A 143 -8.09 -10.94 -15.57
N GLY A 144 -8.99 -10.27 -16.30
CA GLY A 144 -9.32 -8.88 -16.08
C GLY A 144 -10.00 -8.59 -14.75
N LYS A 145 -9.47 -7.57 -14.07
CA LYS A 145 -10.15 -6.44 -13.45
C LYS A 145 -9.07 -5.37 -13.34
N THR A 146 -9.41 -4.09 -13.43
CA THR A 146 -8.56 -3.05 -12.85
C THR A 146 -8.10 -3.56 -11.49
N GLY A 147 -6.79 -3.73 -11.27
CA GLY A 147 -6.28 -4.33 -10.04
C GLY A 147 -6.90 -3.58 -8.87
N LYS A 148 -7.85 -4.21 -8.17
CA LYS A 148 -8.71 -3.53 -7.21
C LYS A 148 -7.81 -2.84 -6.21
N TRP A 149 -6.89 -3.61 -5.64
CA TRP A 149 -5.98 -3.16 -4.58
C TRP A 149 -4.78 -2.35 -5.09
N ILE A 150 -4.42 -2.48 -6.38
CA ILE A 150 -3.27 -1.81 -6.97
C ILE A 150 -3.68 -0.41 -7.42
N LYS A 151 -3.43 0.56 -6.55
CA LYS A 151 -3.65 2.00 -6.81
C LYS A 151 -2.32 2.76 -6.81
N SER A 152 -2.23 3.79 -7.65
CA SER A 152 -1.18 4.81 -7.50
C SER A 152 -1.50 5.73 -6.31
N ALA A 153 -0.53 6.55 -5.88
CA ALA A 153 -0.70 7.43 -4.73
C ALA A 153 -1.90 8.40 -4.88
N ASP A 154 -2.14 8.88 -6.11
CA ASP A 154 -3.19 9.85 -6.42
C ASP A 154 -4.59 9.20 -6.48
N GLU A 155 -4.65 7.88 -6.68
CA GLU A 155 -5.89 7.10 -6.80
C GLU A 155 -6.30 6.44 -5.47
N LEU A 156 -5.56 6.68 -4.39
CA LEU A 156 -5.89 6.11 -3.09
C LEU A 156 -7.23 6.66 -2.57
N PRO A 157 -8.09 5.78 -2.03
CA PRO A 157 -9.41 6.19 -1.57
C PRO A 157 -9.33 7.03 -0.29
N ALA A 158 -10.28 7.95 -0.16
CA ALA A 158 -10.67 8.59 1.09
C ALA A 158 -11.69 7.71 1.84
N PHE A 159 -12.04 8.06 3.07
CA PHE A 159 -13.15 7.43 3.77
C PHE A 159 -14.49 7.82 3.10
N PRO A 160 -15.38 6.85 2.83
CA PRO A 160 -16.68 7.15 2.22
C PRO A 160 -17.61 7.89 3.18
N GLU A 161 -18.55 8.68 2.65
CA GLU A 161 -19.48 9.50 3.46
C GLU A 161 -20.29 8.70 4.49
N CYS A 162 -20.61 7.44 4.18
CA CYS A 162 -21.34 6.56 5.10
C CYS A 162 -20.62 6.33 6.44
N VAL A 163 -19.29 6.50 6.49
CA VAL A 163 -18.53 6.48 7.75
C VAL A 163 -18.97 7.64 8.64
N PHE A 164 -19.07 8.85 8.08
CA PHE A 164 -19.36 10.08 8.81
C PHE A 164 -20.81 10.17 9.26
N GLU A 165 -21.74 9.64 8.45
CA GLU A 165 -23.17 9.55 8.78
C GLU A 165 -23.45 8.70 10.03
N GLN A 166 -22.57 7.75 10.34
CA GLN A 166 -22.77 6.74 11.37
C GLN A 166 -21.89 6.97 12.60
N LEU A 167 -21.08 8.04 12.66
CA LEU A 167 -20.16 8.27 13.77
C LEU A 167 -20.88 8.44 15.11
N PRO A 168 -20.24 8.02 16.21
CA PRO A 168 -20.63 8.46 17.54
C PRO A 168 -20.66 10.00 17.64
N PRO A 169 -21.61 10.61 18.38
CA PRO A 169 -21.78 12.06 18.44
C PRO A 169 -20.49 12.82 18.77
N PHE A 170 -19.70 12.33 19.72
CA PHE A 170 -18.43 12.94 20.09
C PHE A 170 -17.44 13.00 18.90
N LEU A 171 -17.30 11.91 18.13
CA LEU A 171 -16.43 11.91 16.95
C LEU A 171 -16.99 12.78 15.82
N CYS A 172 -18.31 12.88 15.69
CA CYS A 172 -18.95 13.80 14.76
C CYS A 172 -18.57 15.27 15.07
N GLU A 173 -18.56 15.66 16.35
CA GLU A 173 -18.10 17.00 16.77
C GLU A 173 -16.61 17.23 16.46
N VAL A 174 -15.77 16.20 16.67
CA VAL A 174 -14.33 16.26 16.38
C VAL A 174 -14.08 16.49 14.88
N VAL A 175 -14.71 15.71 14.00
CA VAL A 175 -14.51 15.83 12.55
C VAL A 175 -15.21 17.05 11.94
N GLY A 176 -16.22 17.61 12.62
CA GLY A 176 -16.89 18.84 12.20
C GLY A 176 -15.98 20.08 12.12
N ASN A 177 -14.77 20.00 12.70
CA ASN A 177 -13.74 21.03 12.62
C ASN A 177 -12.78 20.85 11.42
N SER A 178 -13.07 19.90 10.54
CA SER A 178 -12.30 19.65 9.33
C SER A 178 -12.61 20.67 8.24
N ILE A 179 -11.66 20.86 7.32
CA ILE A 179 -11.76 21.87 6.24
C ILE A 179 -11.58 21.27 4.84
N SER A 180 -11.25 20.00 4.77
CA SER A 180 -11.14 19.22 3.53
C SER A 180 -11.37 17.75 3.86
N GLU A 181 -11.64 16.93 2.84
CA GLU A 181 -11.78 15.48 3.00
C GLU A 181 -10.54 14.84 3.63
N ASP A 182 -9.33 15.16 3.14
CA ASP A 182 -8.11 14.53 3.69
C ASP A 182 -7.83 14.99 5.14
N ASP A 183 -8.21 16.22 5.50
CA ASP A 183 -8.14 16.74 6.88
C ASP A 183 -9.17 16.04 7.77
N ARG A 184 -10.39 15.83 7.26
CA ARG A 184 -11.47 15.09 7.94
C ARG A 184 -11.06 13.65 8.24
N ASP A 185 -10.50 12.97 7.26
CA ASP A 185 -10.05 11.58 7.37
C ASP A 185 -8.88 11.45 8.35
N THR A 186 -7.89 12.34 8.23
CA THR A 186 -6.72 12.37 9.12
C THR A 186 -7.14 12.65 10.57
N ILE A 187 -8.06 13.59 10.79
CA ILE A 187 -8.62 13.90 12.11
C ILE A 187 -9.39 12.69 12.65
N LEU A 188 -10.22 12.04 11.83
CA LEU A 188 -11.02 10.90 12.28
C LEU A 188 -10.13 9.73 12.74
N ILE A 189 -9.24 9.26 11.87
CA ILE A 189 -8.39 8.11 12.22
C ILE A 189 -7.38 8.46 13.32
N GLY A 190 -6.87 9.69 13.31
CA GLY A 190 -6.00 10.21 14.38
C GLY A 190 -6.71 10.24 15.73
N ALA A 191 -7.95 10.72 15.78
CA ALA A 191 -8.77 10.73 16.99
C ALA A 191 -9.06 9.29 17.46
N ILE A 192 -9.51 8.40 16.58
CA ILE A 192 -9.78 6.98 16.95
C ILE A 192 -8.55 6.35 17.62
N VAL A 193 -7.36 6.53 17.04
CA VAL A 193 -6.13 5.96 17.62
C VAL A 193 -5.72 6.66 18.91
N CYS A 194 -5.79 7.99 19.00
CA CYS A 194 -5.49 8.72 20.23
C CYS A 194 -6.42 8.34 21.38
N LEU A 195 -7.71 8.18 21.12
CA LEU A 195 -8.69 7.81 22.15
C LEU A 195 -8.62 6.33 22.53
N SER A 196 -8.11 5.46 21.64
CA SER A 196 -8.07 4.01 21.87
C SER A 196 -7.38 3.61 23.18
N VAL A 197 -6.31 4.30 23.57
CA VAL A 197 -5.56 4.01 24.81
C VAL A 197 -6.35 4.39 26.08
N CYS A 198 -7.28 5.34 25.95
CA CYS A 198 -8.05 5.87 27.07
C CYS A 198 -9.18 4.93 27.52
N PHE A 199 -9.47 3.89 26.74
CA PHE A 199 -10.45 2.84 27.04
C PHE A 199 -9.78 1.56 27.56
N HIS A 200 -8.79 1.71 28.45
CA HIS A 200 -7.99 0.59 28.98
C HIS A 200 -8.79 -0.40 29.85
N ASN A 201 -9.99 -0.03 30.30
CA ASN A 201 -10.95 -0.87 31.02
C ASN A 201 -11.91 -1.64 30.09
N VAL A 202 -11.76 -1.52 28.76
CA VAL A 202 -12.53 -2.26 27.76
C VAL A 202 -11.68 -3.40 27.21
N CYS A 203 -12.21 -4.62 27.23
CA CYS A 203 -11.58 -5.78 26.59
C CYS A 203 -12.59 -6.56 25.76
N GLY A 204 -12.10 -7.37 24.82
CA GLY A 204 -12.92 -8.29 24.05
C GLY A 204 -12.15 -9.59 23.79
N VAL A 205 -12.84 -10.60 23.26
CA VAL A 205 -12.21 -11.86 22.86
C VAL A 205 -12.13 -11.93 21.34
N TYR A 206 -10.93 -12.07 20.81
CA TYR A 206 -10.67 -12.24 19.37
C TYR A 206 -9.65 -13.36 19.20
N ASP A 207 -9.95 -14.35 18.34
CA ASP A 207 -9.07 -15.52 18.12
C ASP A 207 -8.69 -16.20 19.45
N GLU A 208 -9.71 -16.43 20.29
CA GLU A 208 -9.60 -17.05 21.63
C GLU A 208 -8.71 -16.30 22.64
N ARG A 209 -8.30 -15.05 22.33
CA ARG A 209 -7.43 -14.23 23.17
C ARG A 209 -8.12 -12.96 23.61
N ILE A 210 -7.77 -12.49 24.81
CA ILE A 210 -8.19 -11.19 25.29
C ILE A 210 -7.42 -10.10 24.54
N VAL A 211 -8.16 -9.14 23.98
CA VAL A 211 -7.60 -7.98 23.27
C VAL A 211 -8.17 -6.68 23.84
N TYR A 212 -7.37 -5.62 23.75
CA TYR A 212 -7.72 -4.26 24.15
C TYR A 212 -7.79 -3.36 22.92
N PRO A 213 -8.43 -2.17 22.99
CA PRO A 213 -8.73 -1.34 21.83
C PRO A 213 -7.50 -0.68 21.16
N ASN A 214 -6.28 -0.89 21.64
CA ASN A 214 -5.10 -0.16 21.20
C ASN A 214 -4.73 -0.31 19.72
N LEU A 215 -4.44 0.81 19.06
CA LEU A 215 -4.17 0.90 17.62
C LEU A 215 -2.84 1.60 17.31
N TYR A 216 -2.24 1.24 16.18
CA TYR A 216 -1.06 1.92 15.62
C TYR A 216 -1.45 2.60 14.30
N LEU A 217 -1.04 3.85 14.14
CA LEU A 217 -1.29 4.69 12.96
C LEU A 217 0.00 5.35 12.50
N PHE A 218 0.20 5.35 11.18
CA PHE A 218 1.19 6.15 10.50
C PHE A 218 0.52 6.94 9.37
N VAL A 219 0.40 8.26 9.55
CA VAL A 219 -0.06 9.19 8.52
C VAL A 219 1.12 9.60 7.64
N VAL A 220 1.02 9.33 6.35
CA VAL A 220 2.10 9.54 5.38
C VAL A 220 1.76 10.74 4.51
N ALA A 221 2.63 11.74 4.52
CA ALA A 221 2.49 12.89 3.64
C ALA A 221 3.84 13.60 3.41
N ASP A 222 3.96 14.21 2.23
CA ASP A 222 5.14 15.01 1.88
C ASP A 222 5.33 16.21 2.81
N ALA A 223 6.52 16.80 2.77
CA ALA A 223 6.82 17.99 3.56
C ALA A 223 5.84 19.13 3.22
N GLY A 224 5.25 19.74 4.26
CA GLY A 224 4.26 20.81 4.10
C GLY A 224 2.83 20.35 3.77
N MET A 225 2.56 19.05 3.62
CA MET A 225 1.26 18.53 3.17
C MET A 225 0.35 18.05 4.31
N GLY A 226 -0.36 18.97 4.98
CA GLY A 226 -1.53 18.62 5.82
C GLY A 226 -1.28 17.86 7.14
N LYS A 227 -0.05 17.41 7.42
CA LYS A 227 0.31 16.64 8.64
C LYS A 227 -0.06 17.31 9.97
N GLY A 228 -0.12 18.64 9.99
CA GLY A 228 -0.47 19.41 11.19
C GLY A 228 -1.87 19.11 11.74
N ALA A 229 -2.77 18.55 10.94
CA ALA A 229 -4.08 18.10 11.40
C ALA A 229 -3.98 17.03 12.49
N LEU A 230 -2.98 16.13 12.38
CA LEU A 230 -2.77 15.06 13.35
C LEU A 230 -2.42 15.62 14.73
N THR A 231 -1.62 16.69 14.80
CA THR A 231 -1.23 17.34 16.05
C THR A 231 -2.44 17.83 16.85
N LEU A 232 -3.54 18.19 16.20
CA LEU A 232 -4.79 18.55 16.88
C LEU A 232 -5.37 17.38 17.67
N CYS A 233 -5.26 16.15 17.17
CA CYS A 233 -5.76 14.95 17.85
C CYS A 233 -5.05 14.70 19.19
N ARG A 234 -3.81 15.18 19.36
CA ARG A 234 -3.09 15.13 20.64
C ARG A 234 -3.78 15.96 21.72
N GLU A 235 -4.41 17.08 21.36
CA GLU A 235 -5.11 17.95 22.30
C GLU A 235 -6.34 17.25 22.91
N LEU A 236 -6.93 16.26 22.23
CA LEU A 236 -8.07 15.49 22.75
C LEU A 236 -7.73 14.71 24.03
N VAL A 237 -6.47 14.29 24.18
CA VAL A 237 -5.99 13.50 25.33
C VAL A 237 -5.03 14.29 26.23
N ALA A 238 -4.74 15.55 25.87
CA ALA A 238 -3.83 16.41 26.62
C ALA A 238 -4.30 16.67 28.07
N PRO A 239 -5.60 16.85 28.37
CA PRO A 239 -6.06 17.01 29.75
C PRO A 239 -5.80 15.76 30.61
N ILE A 240 -5.99 14.55 30.07
CA ILE A 240 -5.64 13.29 30.76
C ILE A 240 -4.14 13.27 31.08
N ASN A 241 -3.30 13.58 30.10
CA ASN A 241 -1.85 13.61 30.30
C ASN A 241 -1.44 14.65 31.36
N ARG A 242 -2.07 15.83 31.35
CA ARG A 242 -1.83 16.89 32.34
C ARG A 242 -2.20 16.43 33.74
N ASN A 243 -3.37 15.80 33.91
CA ASN A 243 -3.81 15.27 35.20
C ASN A 243 -2.83 14.22 35.76
N LEU A 244 -2.32 13.31 34.92
CA LEU A 244 -1.32 12.32 35.33
C LEU A 244 0.01 12.97 35.76
N HIS A 245 0.46 14.02 35.06
CA HIS A 245 1.63 14.78 35.49
C HIS A 245 1.42 15.50 36.82
N GLU A 246 0.26 16.14 37.01
CA GLU A 246 -0.10 16.80 38.27
C GLU A 246 -0.21 15.81 39.44
N LEU A 247 -0.72 14.60 39.19
CA LEU A 247 -0.71 13.51 40.17
C LEU A 247 0.73 13.09 40.52
N SER A 248 1.59 12.93 39.51
CA SER A 248 3.00 12.57 39.72
C SER A 248 3.76 13.60 40.53
N GLN A 249 3.55 14.89 40.25
CA GLN A 249 4.17 15.99 41.01
C GLN A 249 3.73 15.99 42.48
N ARG A 250 2.43 15.71 42.75
CA ARG A 250 1.92 15.58 44.11
C ARG A 250 2.55 14.40 44.84
N MET A 251 2.58 13.22 44.23
CA MET A 251 3.22 12.04 44.82
C MET A 251 4.72 12.27 45.07
N GLU A 252 5.41 12.97 44.17
CA GLU A 252 6.83 13.31 44.34
C GLU A 252 7.04 14.28 45.52
N GLN A 253 6.14 15.23 45.72
CA GLN A 253 6.17 16.14 46.88
C GLN A 253 5.96 15.36 48.19
N GLU A 254 4.94 14.50 48.25
CA GLU A 254 4.66 13.64 49.41
C GLU A 254 5.85 12.74 49.74
N TYR A 255 6.50 12.17 48.71
CA TYR A 255 7.72 11.38 48.86
C TYR A 255 8.88 12.21 49.43
N LYS A 256 9.11 13.43 48.93
CA LYS A 256 10.17 14.33 49.46
C LYS A 256 9.91 14.69 50.92
N GLU A 257 8.67 14.93 51.31
CA GLU A 257 8.28 15.21 52.70
C GLU A 257 8.48 13.99 53.60
N ALA A 258 8.05 12.80 53.15
CA ALA A 258 8.27 11.54 53.84
C ALA A 258 9.78 11.22 53.99
N MET A 259 10.57 11.44 52.93
CA MET A 259 12.02 11.22 52.93
C MET A 259 12.73 12.20 53.88
N ASN A 260 12.32 13.47 53.90
CA ASN A 260 12.84 14.45 54.86
C ASN A 260 12.51 14.05 56.30
N THR A 261 11.31 13.51 56.54
CA THR A 261 10.90 13.01 57.86
C THR A 261 11.75 11.80 58.27
N TYR A 262 11.96 10.85 57.35
CA TYR A 262 12.82 9.68 57.55
C TYR A 262 14.27 10.06 57.85
N ILE A 263 14.84 11.02 57.13
CA ILE A 263 16.21 11.52 57.36
C ILE A 263 16.33 12.18 58.74
N LYS A 264 15.31 12.94 59.16
CA LYS A 264 15.26 13.58 60.49
C LYS A 264 15.05 12.57 61.62
N SER A 265 14.32 11.48 61.39
CA SER A 265 14.00 10.46 62.39
C SER A 265 15.06 9.36 62.56
N LYS A 266 16.26 9.51 61.99
CA LYS A 266 17.42 8.57 62.08
C LYS A 266 17.94 8.24 63.51
N LYS A 267 17.14 8.42 64.57
CA LYS A 267 17.40 7.99 65.96
C LYS A 267 16.32 7.09 66.58
N SER A 268 15.27 6.68 65.86
CA SER A 268 14.32 5.67 66.37
C SER A 268 14.39 4.39 65.56
N ASP A 269 14.63 3.26 66.23
CA ASP A 269 14.48 1.92 65.66
C ASP A 269 13.05 1.74 65.12
N GLY A 270 12.92 1.44 63.83
CA GLY A 270 11.62 1.09 63.20
C GLY A 270 11.11 2.02 62.10
N ALA A 271 11.81 3.11 61.73
CA ALA A 271 11.38 3.95 60.61
C ALA A 271 11.58 3.25 59.26
N THR A 272 10.51 3.10 58.47
CA THR A 272 10.53 2.53 57.11
C THR A 272 11.00 3.55 56.08
N MET A 273 11.93 3.15 55.20
CA MET A 273 12.39 4.00 54.09
C MET A 273 11.22 4.24 53.10
N PRO A 274 10.86 5.50 52.79
CA PRO A 274 9.85 5.80 51.80
C PRO A 274 10.23 5.26 50.41
N THR A 275 9.25 4.77 49.66
CA THR A 275 9.42 4.26 48.29
C THR A 275 9.28 5.38 47.28
N GLU A 276 10.14 5.39 46.26
CA GLU A 276 10.03 6.36 45.16
C GLU A 276 8.71 6.15 44.39
N PRO A 277 7.92 7.22 44.16
CA PRO A 277 6.63 7.10 43.48
C PRO A 277 6.82 6.95 41.96
N PRO A 278 5.86 6.30 41.27
CA PRO A 278 5.92 6.15 39.81
C PRO A 278 5.71 7.50 39.10
N MET A 279 6.42 7.72 37.99
CA MET A 279 6.23 8.91 37.15
C MET A 279 5.17 8.64 36.08
N ARG A 280 3.93 9.04 36.36
CA ARG A 280 2.78 8.81 35.49
C ARG A 280 2.68 9.85 34.37
N MET A 281 2.49 9.37 33.15
CA MET A 281 2.24 10.17 31.96
C MET A 281 1.60 9.33 30.86
N LEU A 282 0.58 9.85 30.19
CA LEU A 282 -0.07 9.13 29.09
C LEU A 282 0.77 9.17 27.82
N ILE A 283 1.28 10.37 27.47
CA ILE A 283 2.00 10.60 26.22
C ILE A 283 3.48 10.37 26.45
N ILE A 284 4.00 9.33 25.81
CA ILE A 284 5.39 8.92 25.90
C ILE A 284 6.19 9.63 24.80
N PRO A 285 7.29 10.32 25.14
CA PRO A 285 8.17 10.94 24.15
C PRO A 285 8.77 9.93 23.16
N ALA A 286 8.78 10.27 21.87
CA ALA A 286 9.32 9.41 20.82
C ALA A 286 10.85 9.30 20.78
N ASN A 287 11.55 10.11 21.58
CA ASN A 287 13.00 10.04 21.78
C ASN A 287 13.42 9.08 22.91
N SER A 288 12.46 8.44 23.59
CA SER A 288 12.74 7.45 24.64
C SER A 288 13.34 6.17 24.06
N SER A 289 14.41 5.65 24.69
CA SER A 289 14.94 4.31 24.39
C SER A 289 13.93 3.22 24.75
N ALA A 290 14.16 1.98 24.30
CA ALA A 290 13.26 0.86 24.63
C ALA A 290 13.16 0.62 26.15
N SER A 291 14.25 0.82 26.90
CA SER A 291 14.25 0.71 28.37
C SER A 291 13.48 1.84 29.05
N SER A 292 13.62 3.08 28.56
CA SER A 292 12.85 4.21 29.07
C SER A 292 11.37 4.04 28.79
N LEU A 293 11.01 3.57 27.58
CA LEU A 293 9.63 3.23 27.23
C LEU A 293 9.05 2.20 28.20
N LEU A 294 9.76 1.10 28.46
CA LEU A 294 9.28 0.06 29.39
C LEU A 294 9.14 0.57 30.83
N LYS A 295 10.08 1.39 31.31
CA LYS A 295 9.96 2.01 32.64
C LYS A 295 8.70 2.87 32.74
N ILE A 296 8.47 3.75 31.76
CA ILE A 296 7.27 4.60 31.71
C ILE A 296 6.01 3.75 31.63
N LEU A 297 6.01 2.65 30.87
CA LEU A 297 4.87 1.73 30.81
C LEU A 297 4.65 1.03 32.16
N GLY A 298 5.71 0.60 32.84
CA GLY A 298 5.63 0.02 34.18
C GLY A 298 5.01 0.98 35.20
N ASP A 299 5.42 2.25 35.16
CA ASP A 299 4.87 3.30 36.04
C ASP A 299 3.40 3.64 35.74
N ASN A 300 2.93 3.34 34.52
CA ASN A 300 1.57 3.60 34.03
C ASN A 300 0.72 2.32 33.89
N ASP A 301 1.02 1.26 34.63
CA ASP A 301 0.22 0.02 34.61
C ASP A 301 0.09 -0.61 33.20
N GLY A 302 1.13 -0.46 32.38
CA GLY A 302 1.23 -0.94 31.00
C GLY A 302 0.58 -0.03 29.96
N VAL A 303 -0.02 1.10 30.34
CA VAL A 303 -0.77 1.99 29.44
C VAL A 303 0.14 3.11 28.90
N GLY A 304 0.06 3.41 27.60
CA GLY A 304 0.82 4.52 27.02
C GLY A 304 0.47 4.88 25.58
N LEU A 305 0.67 6.14 25.22
CA LEU A 305 0.51 6.67 23.87
C LEU A 305 1.84 7.20 23.36
N LEU A 306 2.39 6.56 22.33
CA LEU A 306 3.50 7.13 21.57
C LEU A 306 2.92 8.08 20.51
N PHE A 307 3.13 9.38 20.66
CA PHE A 307 2.63 10.37 19.71
C PHE A 307 3.76 11.22 19.15
N GLU A 308 3.95 11.19 17.83
CA GLU A 308 4.96 12.02 17.16
C GLU A 308 4.47 12.49 15.78
N SER A 309 4.37 13.81 15.60
CA SER A 309 3.97 14.40 14.32
C SER A 309 5.11 14.48 13.30
N GLU A 310 6.36 14.31 13.76
CA GLU A 310 7.55 14.31 12.91
C GLU A 310 8.34 13.01 13.05
N GLY A 311 8.16 12.11 12.08
CA GLY A 311 8.76 10.77 12.09
C GLY A 311 10.30 10.72 12.13
N ASP A 312 11.01 11.84 11.94
CA ASP A 312 12.48 11.88 12.06
C ASP A 312 12.94 11.63 13.50
N THR A 313 12.24 12.17 14.51
CA THR A 313 12.58 11.97 15.93
C THR A 313 12.58 10.48 16.27
N LEU A 314 11.50 9.78 15.92
CA LEU A 314 11.39 8.34 16.16
C LEU A 314 12.34 7.53 15.28
N SER A 315 12.59 7.96 14.03
CA SER A 315 13.56 7.32 13.14
C SER A 315 14.98 7.35 13.71
N GLN A 316 15.37 8.43 14.42
CA GLN A 316 16.67 8.52 15.08
C GLN A 316 16.76 7.59 16.28
N THR A 317 15.73 7.55 17.12
CA THR A 317 15.62 6.60 18.26
C THR A 317 15.71 5.15 17.79
N LEU A 318 15.02 4.86 16.68
CA LEU A 318 15.03 3.54 16.08
C LEU A 318 16.37 3.19 15.46
N LYS A 319 17.12 4.11 14.87
CA LYS A 319 18.46 3.78 14.36
C LYS A 319 19.42 3.28 15.45
N SER A 320 19.29 3.74 16.68
CA SER A 320 20.20 3.37 17.77
C SER A 320 19.77 2.12 18.54
N ASP A 321 18.46 1.84 18.65
CA ASP A 321 17.91 0.73 19.46
C ASP A 321 16.82 -0.07 18.71
N TYR A 322 16.92 -0.15 17.37
CA TYR A 322 15.88 -0.67 16.48
C TYR A 322 15.32 -2.02 16.94
N GLY A 323 16.21 -2.97 17.20
CA GLY A 323 15.85 -4.35 17.49
C GLY A 323 14.99 -4.46 18.75
N ASN A 324 15.39 -3.77 19.83
CA ASN A 324 14.66 -3.81 21.10
C ASN A 324 13.35 -3.04 20.99
N TYR A 325 13.36 -1.87 20.37
CA TYR A 325 12.16 -1.04 20.28
C TYR A 325 11.08 -1.66 19.38
N SER A 326 11.48 -2.21 18.23
CA SER A 326 10.58 -2.95 17.33
C SER A 326 10.00 -4.20 18.00
N ASP A 327 10.80 -4.91 18.81
CA ASP A 327 10.31 -6.05 19.61
C ASP A 327 9.24 -5.62 20.62
N VAL A 328 9.50 -4.54 21.37
CA VAL A 328 8.54 -3.97 22.33
C VAL A 328 7.22 -3.63 21.64
N LEU A 329 7.24 -2.91 20.50
CA LEU A 329 6.02 -2.56 19.77
C LEU A 329 5.28 -3.79 19.22
N ARG A 330 6.00 -4.80 18.71
CA ARG A 330 5.36 -6.00 18.15
C ARG A 330 4.64 -6.83 19.21
N LYS A 331 5.23 -6.94 20.41
CA LYS A 331 4.64 -7.60 21.58
C LYS A 331 3.52 -6.76 22.18
N ALA A 332 3.72 -5.44 22.31
CA ALA A 332 2.72 -4.52 22.83
C ALA A 332 1.45 -4.50 21.98
N PHE A 333 1.57 -4.59 20.65
CA PHE A 333 0.41 -4.70 19.77
C PHE A 333 -0.47 -5.92 20.07
N HIS A 334 0.10 -6.98 20.64
CA HIS A 334 -0.60 -8.20 21.04
C HIS A 334 -0.88 -8.30 22.53
N HIS A 335 -0.50 -7.29 23.30
CA HIS A 335 -0.60 -7.33 24.76
C HIS A 335 0.21 -8.47 25.38
N GLU A 336 1.30 -8.87 24.70
CA GLU A 336 2.22 -9.88 25.20
C GLU A 336 3.17 -9.26 26.23
N LEU A 337 3.59 -10.08 27.20
CA LEU A 337 4.56 -9.68 28.21
C LEU A 337 5.86 -9.20 27.57
N VAL A 338 6.32 -8.03 28.00
CA VAL A 338 7.60 -7.45 27.58
C VAL A 338 8.50 -7.30 28.79
N SER A 339 9.64 -7.97 28.75
CA SER A 339 10.65 -7.91 29.80
C SER A 339 11.98 -7.44 29.23
N LEU A 340 12.70 -6.58 29.95
CA LEU A 340 14.04 -6.14 29.61
C LEU A 340 14.93 -6.20 30.85
N SER A 341 16.12 -6.80 30.69
CA SER A 341 17.14 -6.90 31.74
C SER A 341 18.46 -6.35 31.21
N ARG A 342 19.01 -5.33 31.88
CA ARG A 342 20.35 -4.80 31.57
C ARG A 342 21.35 -5.14 32.67
N ARG A 343 22.44 -5.81 32.27
CA ARG A 343 23.52 -6.24 33.18
C ARG A 343 24.26 -5.08 33.87
N LYS A 344 24.27 -3.89 33.25
CA LYS A 344 25.08 -2.74 33.70
C LYS A 344 24.47 -2.03 34.91
N ASP A 345 23.15 -1.88 34.92
CA ASP A 345 22.42 -1.12 35.94
C ASP A 345 21.58 -2.01 36.87
N ARG A 346 21.62 -3.34 36.68
CA ARG A 346 20.75 -4.34 37.33
C ARG A 346 19.25 -3.99 37.23
N GLU A 347 18.88 -3.21 36.23
CA GLU A 347 17.50 -2.86 35.96
C GLU A 347 16.80 -4.03 35.27
N TYR A 348 15.81 -4.59 35.97
CA TYR A 348 14.83 -5.52 35.44
C TYR A 348 13.49 -4.80 35.39
N CYS A 349 12.92 -4.70 34.20
CA CYS A 349 11.60 -4.13 33.99
C CYS A 349 10.75 -5.14 33.23
N GLU A 350 9.54 -5.38 33.72
CA GLU A 350 8.58 -6.31 33.14
C GLU A 350 7.20 -5.66 33.11
N VAL A 351 6.57 -5.70 31.94
CA VAL A 351 5.21 -5.22 31.70
C VAL A 351 4.41 -6.39 31.14
N SER A 352 3.49 -6.92 31.94
CA SER A 352 2.78 -8.17 31.62
C SER A 352 1.72 -8.00 30.51
N ASN A 353 1.03 -6.86 30.50
CA ASN A 353 -0.08 -6.58 29.59
C ASN A 353 0.03 -5.14 29.05
N PRO A 354 1.02 -4.88 28.18
CA PRO A 354 1.19 -3.55 27.58
C PRO A 354 -0.01 -3.19 26.69
N ARG A 355 -0.59 -2.03 26.98
CA ARG A 355 -1.70 -1.39 26.26
C ARG A 355 -1.19 -0.09 25.65
N VAL A 356 -0.39 -0.24 24.59
CA VAL A 356 0.27 0.87 23.91
C VAL A 356 -0.50 1.22 22.64
N SER A 357 -0.81 2.49 22.43
CA SER A 357 -1.24 3.02 21.12
C SER A 357 -0.14 3.89 20.53
N VAL A 358 -0.07 3.97 19.21
CA VAL A 358 1.01 4.67 18.49
C VAL A 358 0.41 5.53 17.39
N THR A 359 0.75 6.81 17.38
CA THR A 359 0.31 7.77 16.36
C THR A 359 1.53 8.50 15.82
N LEU A 360 1.84 8.24 14.55
CA LEU A 360 2.99 8.83 13.86
C LEU A 360 2.53 9.59 12.62
N ALA A 361 3.22 10.68 12.31
CA ALA A 361 3.17 11.29 10.99
C ALA A 361 4.58 11.44 10.40
N GLY A 362 4.68 11.31 9.09
CA GLY A 362 5.97 11.41 8.43
C GLY A 362 5.91 11.34 6.91
N THR A 363 7.06 11.48 6.27
CA THR A 363 7.22 11.32 4.83
C THR A 363 7.35 9.85 4.45
N PRO A 364 7.13 9.47 3.18
CA PRO A 364 7.37 8.10 2.71
C PRO A 364 8.78 7.56 3.04
N GLU A 365 9.80 8.42 3.00
CA GLU A 365 11.17 8.05 3.39
C GLU A 365 11.33 7.77 4.89
N GLN A 366 10.60 8.48 5.75
CA GLN A 366 10.59 8.20 7.18
C GLN A 366 9.90 6.86 7.49
N VAL A 367 8.84 6.51 6.76
CA VAL A 367 8.22 5.17 6.84
C VAL A 367 9.25 4.09 6.54
N ARG A 368 10.03 4.25 5.46
CA ARG A 368 11.11 3.30 5.08
C ARG A 368 12.19 3.17 6.15
N ARG A 369 12.53 4.27 6.84
CA ARG A 369 13.52 4.23 7.93
C ARG A 369 12.96 3.55 9.18
N LEU A 370 11.67 3.78 9.48
CA LEU A 370 10.97 3.18 10.62
C LEU A 370 10.70 1.69 10.41
N ILE A 371 10.36 1.32 9.18
CA ILE A 371 9.91 0.00 8.76
C ILE A 371 10.70 -0.33 7.48
N PRO A 372 11.95 -0.80 7.63
CA PRO A 372 12.84 -1.08 6.50
C PRO A 372 12.36 -2.26 5.66
N ASP A 373 11.54 -3.12 6.26
CA ASP A 373 11.07 -4.33 5.65
C ASP A 373 9.62 -4.64 6.07
N ALA A 374 8.80 -5.02 5.09
CA ALA A 374 7.44 -5.48 5.29
C ALA A 374 7.39 -6.87 5.97
N GLU A 375 8.43 -7.71 5.85
CA GLU A 375 8.41 -9.09 6.37
C GLU A 375 8.65 -9.18 7.88
N ASN A 376 9.25 -8.17 8.52
CA ASN A 376 9.54 -8.16 9.96
C ASN A 376 8.29 -8.07 10.86
N GLY A 377 7.09 -8.01 10.25
CA GLY A 377 5.79 -8.07 10.91
C GLY A 377 5.34 -6.77 11.58
N LEU A 378 6.22 -5.78 11.74
CA LEU A 378 5.86 -4.48 12.31
C LEU A 378 4.91 -3.71 11.37
N MET A 379 5.18 -3.71 10.06
CA MET A 379 4.37 -3.03 9.04
C MET A 379 2.89 -3.40 9.16
N SER A 380 2.58 -4.70 9.17
CA SER A 380 1.22 -5.22 9.22
C SER A 380 0.42 -4.79 10.47
N ARG A 381 1.07 -4.28 11.51
CA ARG A 381 0.43 -3.82 12.74
C ARG A 381 0.01 -2.35 12.68
N PHE A 382 0.52 -1.58 11.71
CA PHE A 382 0.19 -0.18 11.52
C PHE A 382 -0.96 -0.01 10.52
N CYS A 383 -1.88 0.89 10.86
CA CYS A 383 -2.76 1.53 9.90
C CYS A 383 -1.96 2.59 9.14
N PHE A 384 -2.07 2.62 7.82
CA PHE A 384 -1.46 3.66 7.00
C PHE A 384 -2.56 4.52 6.39
N TYR A 385 -2.37 5.84 6.41
CA TYR A 385 -3.22 6.76 5.68
C TYR A 385 -2.34 7.78 4.95
N ILE A 386 -2.41 7.81 3.63
CA ILE A 386 -1.60 8.65 2.77
C ILE A 386 -2.41 9.87 2.37
N ILE A 387 -1.94 11.05 2.77
CA ILE A 387 -2.53 12.32 2.36
C ILE A 387 -2.12 12.58 0.91
N ARG A 388 -3.11 12.64 0.02
CA ARG A 388 -2.90 12.87 -1.42
C ARG A 388 -2.36 14.27 -1.68
N PHE A 389 -1.49 14.38 -2.68
CA PHE A 389 -1.06 15.69 -3.15
C PHE A 389 -2.21 16.40 -3.86
N LYS A 390 -2.48 17.65 -3.45
CA LYS A 390 -3.47 18.51 -4.10
C LYS A 390 -2.80 19.83 -4.47
N ARG A 391 -3.00 20.27 -5.73
CA ARG A 391 -2.53 21.57 -6.20
C ARG A 391 -3.38 22.68 -5.58
N GLY A 392 -2.75 23.80 -5.22
CA GLY A 392 -3.41 25.00 -4.73
C GLY A 392 -2.93 25.43 -3.35
N ILE A 393 -3.13 26.71 -3.03
CA ILE A 393 -2.84 27.27 -1.71
C ILE A 393 -4.18 27.49 -1.01
N ARG A 394 -4.32 26.92 0.19
CA ARG A 394 -5.49 27.13 1.03
C ARG A 394 -5.53 28.58 1.51
N ASN A 395 -6.72 29.16 1.66
CA ASN A 395 -6.87 30.37 2.45
C ASN A 395 -6.52 30.07 3.92
N VAL A 396 -5.36 30.53 4.38
CA VAL A 396 -4.87 30.35 5.75
C VAL A 396 -5.51 31.34 6.74
N PHE A 397 -6.23 32.35 6.23
CA PHE A 397 -6.92 33.37 7.01
C PHE A 397 -8.43 33.11 7.09
N ALA A 398 -8.84 31.84 7.10
CA ALA A 398 -10.25 31.45 7.21
C ALA A 398 -10.92 31.97 8.49
N THR A 399 -10.16 32.19 9.56
CA THR A 399 -10.58 32.93 10.75
C THR A 399 -9.40 33.69 11.34
N SER A 400 -9.67 34.87 11.90
CA SER A 400 -8.75 35.63 12.74
C SER A 400 -9.16 35.61 14.22
N ASP A 401 -10.27 34.94 14.54
CA ASP A 401 -10.76 34.80 15.90
C ASP A 401 -10.07 33.64 16.61
N ILE A 402 -9.35 33.94 17.68
CA ILE A 402 -8.61 32.95 18.49
C ILE A 402 -9.57 31.91 19.08
N SER A 403 -10.79 32.32 19.47
CA SER A 403 -11.78 31.42 20.07
C SER A 403 -12.32 30.39 19.07
N GLN A 404 -12.30 30.74 17.77
CA GLN A 404 -12.70 29.85 16.68
C GLN A 404 -11.51 29.10 16.07
N SER A 405 -10.31 29.27 16.62
CA SER A 405 -9.14 28.52 16.15
C SER A 405 -9.32 27.02 16.40
N LYS A 406 -8.80 26.19 15.49
CA LYS A 406 -8.84 24.72 15.66
C LYS A 406 -8.23 24.29 16.99
N ASN A 407 -7.14 24.94 17.44
CA ASN A 407 -6.51 24.66 18.73
C ASN A 407 -7.46 24.93 19.91
N ALA A 408 -8.19 26.05 19.91
CA ALA A 408 -9.16 26.35 20.95
C ALA A 408 -10.30 25.32 20.95
N MET A 409 -10.85 24.99 19.78
CA MET A 409 -11.90 23.99 19.63
C MET A 409 -11.47 22.60 20.13
N PHE A 410 -10.29 22.12 19.73
CA PHE A 410 -9.78 20.82 20.15
C PHE A 410 -9.41 20.76 21.63
N ARG A 411 -8.99 21.87 22.26
CA ARG A 411 -8.81 21.94 23.71
C ARG A 411 -10.14 21.79 24.45
N MET A 412 -11.19 22.49 24.01
CA MET A 412 -12.53 22.34 24.58
C MET A 412 -13.05 20.90 24.42
N LEU A 413 -12.85 20.30 23.25
CA LEU A 413 -13.20 18.89 23.02
C LEU A 413 -12.40 17.93 23.90
N GLY A 414 -11.12 18.21 24.14
CA GLY A 414 -10.29 17.45 25.08
C GLY A 414 -10.78 17.54 26.52
N ASP A 415 -11.16 18.73 26.98
CA ASP A 415 -11.72 18.93 28.33
C ASP A 415 -13.06 18.19 28.46
N LYS A 416 -13.92 18.28 27.44
CA LYS A 416 -15.17 17.50 27.37
C LYS A 416 -14.90 15.99 27.41
N PHE A 417 -13.94 15.51 26.63
CA PHE A 417 -13.57 14.09 26.60
C PHE A 417 -13.06 13.62 27.96
N PHE A 418 -12.22 14.40 28.63
CA PHE A 418 -11.69 14.07 29.95
C PHE A 418 -12.80 13.76 30.95
N HIS A 419 -13.83 14.63 31.03
CA HIS A 419 -14.97 14.39 31.92
C HIS A 419 -15.80 13.16 31.54
N LEU A 420 -16.10 13.00 30.25
CA LEU A 420 -16.86 11.85 29.77
C LEU A 420 -16.13 10.52 30.00
N GLN A 421 -14.80 10.54 29.82
CA GLN A 421 -13.96 9.37 29.99
C GLN A 421 -13.77 9.01 31.47
N GLU A 422 -13.62 9.98 32.35
CA GLU A 422 -13.58 9.75 33.80
C GLU A 422 -14.87 9.10 34.29
N GLU A 423 -16.03 9.61 33.87
CA GLU A 423 -17.33 8.98 34.18
C GLU A 423 -17.41 7.54 33.64
N PHE A 424 -16.98 7.33 32.40
CA PHE A 424 -16.97 6.01 31.77
C PHE A 424 -16.10 5.01 32.53
N LEU A 425 -14.89 5.42 32.95
CA LEU A 425 -13.98 4.58 33.74
C LEU A 425 -14.55 4.24 35.12
N ASN A 426 -15.18 5.21 35.78
CA ASN A 426 -15.74 5.06 37.13
C ASN A 426 -16.93 4.08 37.21
N ARG A 427 -17.58 3.78 36.08
CA ARG A 427 -18.65 2.78 36.01
C ARG A 427 -18.14 1.33 36.13
N GLY A 428 -16.88 1.06 35.81
CA GLY A 428 -16.25 -0.26 35.98
C GLY A 428 -15.55 -0.80 34.73
N CYS A 429 -15.51 -2.12 34.61
CA CYS A 429 -14.86 -2.82 33.50
C CYS A 429 -15.87 -3.26 32.44
N TYR A 430 -15.46 -3.23 31.17
CA TYR A 430 -16.35 -3.49 30.04
C TYR A 430 -15.86 -4.69 29.21
N SER A 431 -16.79 -5.56 28.84
CA SER A 431 -16.57 -6.64 27.88
C SER A 431 -17.29 -6.34 26.58
N PHE A 432 -16.51 -6.15 25.51
CA PHE A 432 -16.99 -5.97 24.15
C PHE A 432 -17.38 -7.31 23.52
N SER A 433 -18.51 -7.32 22.83
CA SER A 433 -19.00 -8.45 22.05
C SER A 433 -19.54 -8.01 20.69
N LEU A 434 -19.14 -8.72 19.64
CA LEU A 434 -19.71 -8.60 18.30
C LEU A 434 -20.90 -9.57 18.17
N PRO A 435 -22.11 -9.12 17.76
CA PRO A 435 -23.24 -10.01 17.46
C PRO A 435 -22.91 -11.12 16.45
N LEU A 436 -23.55 -12.29 16.56
CA LEU A 436 -23.25 -13.48 15.75
C LEU A 436 -23.44 -13.26 14.24
N ASP A 437 -24.49 -12.54 13.87
CA ASP A 437 -24.79 -12.15 12.49
C ASP A 437 -23.67 -11.26 11.91
N LEU A 438 -23.15 -10.32 12.71
CA LEU A 438 -22.03 -9.47 12.32
C LEU A 438 -20.70 -10.24 12.30
N GLN A 439 -20.51 -11.22 13.19
CA GLN A 439 -19.33 -12.12 13.15
C GLN A 439 -19.28 -12.91 11.84
N GLN A 440 -20.41 -13.43 11.37
CA GLN A 440 -20.46 -14.16 10.10
C GLN A 440 -20.08 -13.24 8.92
N GLN A 441 -20.68 -12.06 8.84
CA GLN A 441 -20.35 -11.07 7.80
C GLN A 441 -18.87 -10.65 7.86
N PHE A 442 -18.32 -10.52 9.06
CA PHE A 442 -16.92 -10.16 9.28
C PHE A 442 -15.96 -11.23 8.73
N ILE A 443 -16.24 -12.50 9.00
CA ILE A 443 -15.43 -13.63 8.51
C ILE A 443 -15.54 -13.75 6.99
N GLU A 444 -16.75 -13.62 6.43
CA GLU A 444 -16.97 -13.64 4.98
C GLU A 444 -16.19 -12.52 4.28
N TYR A 445 -16.22 -11.30 4.84
CA TYR A 445 -15.41 -10.18 4.35
C TYR A 445 -13.92 -10.50 4.38
N LEU A 446 -13.38 -10.97 5.52
CA LEU A 446 -11.95 -11.23 5.67
C LEU A 446 -11.47 -12.33 4.74
N SER A 447 -12.24 -13.41 4.58
CA SER A 447 -11.91 -14.51 3.66
C SER A 447 -11.83 -14.01 2.22
N ARG A 448 -12.86 -13.27 1.77
CA ARG A 448 -12.90 -12.70 0.42
C ARG A 448 -11.72 -11.75 0.17
N VAL A 449 -11.49 -10.80 1.09
CA VAL A 449 -10.41 -9.81 0.95
C VAL A 449 -9.03 -10.47 1.01
N ASN A 450 -8.87 -11.52 1.81
CA ASN A 450 -7.63 -12.29 1.87
C ASN A 450 -7.33 -12.94 0.51
N GLU A 451 -8.30 -13.62 -0.09
CA GLU A 451 -8.16 -14.22 -1.43
C GLU A 451 -7.84 -13.15 -2.48
N GLU A 452 -8.62 -12.07 -2.54
CA GLU A 452 -8.40 -10.96 -3.48
C GLU A 452 -6.98 -10.36 -3.35
N CYS A 453 -6.50 -10.12 -2.12
CA CYS A 453 -5.15 -9.57 -1.90
C CYS A 453 -4.03 -10.56 -2.25
N CYS A 454 -4.21 -11.85 -1.95
CA CYS A 454 -3.23 -12.88 -2.30
C CYS A 454 -3.11 -13.05 -3.82
N ASP A 455 -4.23 -13.04 -4.52
CA ASP A 455 -4.30 -13.21 -5.97
C ASP A 455 -3.80 -11.98 -6.73
N GLU A 456 -4.18 -10.77 -6.30
CA GLU A 456 -3.85 -9.53 -7.04
C GLU A 456 -2.52 -8.89 -6.63
N VAL A 457 -2.03 -9.11 -5.40
CA VAL A 457 -0.86 -8.39 -4.85
C VAL A 457 0.29 -9.34 -4.54
N ASP A 458 0.15 -10.18 -3.51
CA ASP A 458 1.19 -11.11 -3.03
C ASP A 458 0.60 -12.04 -1.96
N ASN A 459 0.94 -13.33 -1.96
CA ASN A 459 0.56 -14.28 -0.90
C ASN A 459 0.91 -13.81 0.52
N ARG A 460 1.99 -13.03 0.66
CA ARG A 460 2.44 -12.46 1.94
C ARG A 460 1.49 -11.40 2.50
N MET A 461 0.56 -10.87 1.69
CA MET A 461 -0.50 -9.96 2.15
C MET A 461 -1.44 -10.60 3.16
N GLN A 462 -1.51 -11.93 3.24
CA GLN A 462 -2.31 -12.63 4.25
C GLN A 462 -2.00 -12.14 5.68
N GLY A 463 -0.73 -11.85 5.98
CA GLY A 463 -0.34 -11.30 7.29
C GLY A 463 -0.95 -9.93 7.54
N VAL A 464 -1.01 -9.07 6.52
CA VAL A 464 -1.62 -7.72 6.59
C VAL A 464 -3.13 -7.81 6.75
N VAL A 465 -3.81 -8.65 5.96
CA VAL A 465 -5.27 -8.80 6.03
C VAL A 465 -5.73 -9.35 7.38
N ARG A 466 -5.05 -10.37 7.92
CA ARG A 466 -5.36 -10.91 9.27
C ARG A 466 -5.22 -9.86 10.37
N ARG A 467 -4.21 -8.99 10.27
CA ARG A 467 -4.02 -7.89 11.21
C ARG A 467 -5.03 -6.78 11.02
N MET A 468 -5.42 -6.51 9.78
CA MET A 468 -6.51 -5.59 9.48
C MET A 468 -7.82 -6.05 10.11
N GLY A 469 -8.08 -7.37 10.19
CA GLY A 469 -9.19 -7.92 10.97
C GLY A 469 -9.13 -7.54 12.46
N LEU A 470 -8.00 -7.77 13.12
CA LEU A 470 -7.85 -7.36 14.53
C LEU A 470 -7.95 -5.83 14.70
N ILE A 471 -7.42 -5.05 13.77
CA ILE A 471 -7.54 -3.58 13.75
C ILE A 471 -9.01 -3.18 13.64
N ALA A 472 -9.78 -3.78 12.72
CA ALA A 472 -11.21 -3.51 12.54
C ALA A 472 -11.98 -3.82 13.83
N TYR A 473 -11.71 -4.97 14.46
CA TYR A 473 -12.32 -5.34 15.73
C TYR A 473 -12.03 -4.31 16.82
N ARG A 474 -10.80 -3.80 16.91
CA ARG A 474 -10.41 -2.75 17.85
C ARG A 474 -11.04 -1.39 17.54
N ILE A 475 -11.19 -1.03 16.26
CA ILE A 475 -11.91 0.18 15.86
C ILE A 475 -13.38 0.06 16.29
N MET A 476 -14.02 -1.11 16.12
CA MET A 476 -15.37 -1.36 16.64
C MET A 476 -15.45 -1.16 18.16
N MET A 477 -14.47 -1.68 18.91
CA MET A 477 -14.40 -1.45 20.36
C MET A 477 -14.34 0.04 20.71
N VAL A 478 -13.52 0.82 20.01
CA VAL A 478 -13.41 2.27 20.23
C VAL A 478 -14.70 2.98 19.87
N LEU A 479 -15.29 2.72 18.69
CA LEU A 479 -16.53 3.37 18.26
C LEU A 479 -17.69 3.07 19.22
N THR A 480 -17.83 1.82 19.64
CA THR A 480 -18.86 1.42 20.61
C THR A 480 -18.61 2.05 21.99
N ALA A 481 -17.37 2.11 22.47
CA ALA A 481 -17.06 2.78 23.74
C ALA A 481 -17.35 4.29 23.68
N VAL A 482 -16.93 4.96 22.61
CA VAL A 482 -17.19 6.40 22.40
C VAL A 482 -18.71 6.66 22.31
N ARG A 483 -19.48 5.77 21.70
CA ARG A 483 -20.94 5.89 21.61
C ARG A 483 -21.64 5.81 22.97
N GLN A 484 -21.03 5.14 23.95
CA GLN A 484 -21.56 5.07 25.31
C GLN A 484 -21.18 6.27 26.18
N LEU A 485 -20.28 7.14 25.72
CA LEU A 485 -19.92 8.36 26.46
C LEU A 485 -21.15 9.27 26.63
N GLY A 486 -21.41 9.70 27.87
CA GLY A 486 -22.51 10.60 28.20
C GLY A 486 -23.91 9.97 28.10
N ASN A 487 -24.01 8.68 27.77
CA ASN A 487 -25.27 7.97 27.70
C ASN A 487 -25.52 7.18 28.99
N GLY A 488 -26.67 7.44 29.63
CA GLY A 488 -27.14 6.76 30.84
C GLY A 488 -28.00 5.52 30.55
N TYR A 489 -27.70 4.76 29.50
CA TYR A 489 -28.49 3.56 29.19
C TYR A 489 -28.37 2.52 30.31
N ASP A 490 -29.46 1.80 30.55
CA ASP A 490 -29.52 0.61 31.40
C ASP A 490 -28.53 -0.43 30.88
N VAL A 491 -27.33 -0.47 31.47
CA VAL A 491 -26.33 -1.44 31.06
C VAL A 491 -26.56 -2.72 31.83
N GLN A 492 -26.71 -3.82 31.10
CA GLN A 492 -26.78 -5.14 31.69
C GLN A 492 -25.41 -5.48 32.29
N THR A 493 -25.32 -5.33 33.61
CA THR A 493 -24.17 -5.75 34.40
C THR A 493 -24.25 -7.26 34.60
N SER A 494 -23.17 -7.98 34.25
CA SER A 494 -23.09 -9.41 34.57
C SER A 494 -23.02 -9.63 36.09
N GLN A 495 -23.22 -10.86 36.54
CA GLN A 495 -23.07 -11.23 37.96
C GLN A 495 -21.66 -10.92 38.50
N ASP A 496 -20.65 -10.86 37.61
CA ASP A 496 -19.26 -10.56 37.93
C ASP A 496 -18.95 -9.04 37.97
N GLY A 497 -19.96 -8.18 37.83
CA GLY A 497 -19.77 -6.72 37.81
C GLY A 497 -19.21 -6.18 36.48
N ILE A 498 -19.11 -7.02 35.44
CA ILE A 498 -18.61 -6.62 34.12
C ILE A 498 -19.76 -6.10 33.28
N ILE A 499 -19.55 -4.93 32.69
CA ILE A 499 -20.53 -4.26 31.85
C ILE A 499 -20.40 -4.76 30.41
N ARG A 500 -21.49 -5.20 29.79
CA ARG A 500 -21.46 -5.68 28.40
C ARG A 500 -21.60 -4.53 27.39
N LEU A 501 -20.63 -4.40 26.49
CA LEU A 501 -20.71 -3.55 25.30
C LEU A 501 -21.01 -4.40 24.07
N VAL A 502 -22.20 -4.23 23.50
CA VAL A 502 -22.58 -4.92 22.27
C VAL A 502 -22.34 -3.98 21.08
N CYS A 503 -21.57 -4.45 20.09
CA CYS A 503 -21.30 -3.68 18.88
C CYS A 503 -22.60 -3.44 18.11
N HIS A 504 -22.91 -2.18 17.81
CA HIS A 504 -24.05 -1.84 16.97
C HIS A 504 -23.68 -1.96 15.49
N GLU A 505 -24.66 -2.26 14.63
CA GLU A 505 -24.45 -2.40 13.19
C GLU A 505 -23.81 -1.15 12.55
N SER A 506 -24.14 0.04 13.04
CA SER A 506 -23.52 1.30 12.60
C SER A 506 -22.03 1.38 12.94
N ASP A 507 -21.62 0.91 14.12
CA ASP A 507 -20.21 0.89 14.53
C ASP A 507 -19.43 -0.13 13.68
N TYR A 508 -20.04 -1.29 13.44
CA TYR A 508 -19.50 -2.31 12.57
C TYR A 508 -19.29 -1.79 11.14
N ARG A 509 -20.34 -1.24 10.51
CA ARG A 509 -20.27 -0.72 9.14
C ARG A 509 -19.23 0.40 9.01
N ALA A 510 -19.21 1.36 9.93
CA ALA A 510 -18.20 2.42 9.93
C ALA A 510 -16.77 1.87 10.08
N ALA A 511 -16.53 0.94 11.01
CA ALA A 511 -15.22 0.31 11.19
C ALA A 511 -14.77 -0.46 9.95
N MET A 512 -15.67 -1.23 9.33
CA MET A 512 -15.37 -1.99 8.12
C MET A 512 -15.05 -1.08 6.93
N SER A 513 -15.80 0.01 6.74
CA SER A 513 -15.52 0.99 5.70
C SER A 513 -14.19 1.73 5.91
N ILE A 514 -13.85 2.08 7.16
CA ILE A 514 -12.53 2.63 7.50
C ILE A 514 -11.43 1.62 7.14
N CYS A 515 -11.57 0.36 7.55
CA CYS A 515 -10.56 -0.66 7.30
C CYS A 515 -10.41 -1.07 5.84
N ASP A 516 -11.49 -1.07 5.05
CA ASP A 516 -11.42 -1.28 3.59
C ASP A 516 -10.55 -0.19 2.94
N THR A 517 -10.83 1.08 3.25
CA THR A 517 -9.98 2.21 2.80
C THR A 517 -8.54 2.03 3.26
N LEU A 518 -8.28 1.83 4.55
CA LEU A 518 -6.93 1.67 5.10
C LEU A 518 -6.15 0.49 4.48
N LEU A 519 -6.84 -0.54 4.00
CA LEU A 519 -6.20 -1.66 3.33
C LEU A 519 -5.61 -1.27 1.96
N TYR A 520 -6.25 -0.38 1.19
CA TYR A 520 -5.64 0.17 -0.03
C TYR A 520 -4.34 0.91 0.28
N HIS A 521 -4.35 1.73 1.34
CA HIS A 521 -3.16 2.45 1.80
C HIS A 521 -2.05 1.48 2.27
N ALA A 522 -2.42 0.42 3.00
CA ALA A 522 -1.49 -0.62 3.42
C ALA A 522 -0.88 -1.38 2.23
N VAL A 523 -1.68 -1.74 1.22
CA VAL A 523 -1.20 -2.38 -0.02
C VAL A 523 -0.19 -1.48 -0.74
N PHE A 524 -0.48 -0.18 -0.84
CA PHE A 524 0.44 0.77 -1.46
C PHE A 524 1.78 0.84 -0.72
N ILE A 525 1.77 0.92 0.61
CA ILE A 525 2.99 0.90 1.42
C ILE A 525 3.73 -0.43 1.27
N TYR A 526 3.01 -1.57 1.32
CA TYR A 526 3.61 -2.89 1.15
C TYR A 526 4.38 -2.98 -0.17
N ARG A 527 3.76 -2.58 -1.28
CA ARG A 527 4.41 -2.61 -2.61
C ARG A 527 5.61 -1.68 -2.69
N ASN A 528 5.54 -0.51 -2.07
CA ASN A 528 6.65 0.45 -2.05
C ASN A 528 7.84 0.02 -1.18
N LEU A 529 7.60 -0.82 -0.17
CA LEU A 529 8.66 -1.45 0.63
C LEU A 529 9.26 -2.66 -0.10
N SER A 530 8.40 -3.55 -0.62
CA SER A 530 8.81 -4.77 -1.33
C SER A 530 9.52 -4.50 -2.66
N GLY A 531 9.09 -3.48 -3.41
CA GLY A 531 9.72 -3.04 -4.66
C GLY A 531 11.13 -2.47 -4.50
N ASN A 532 11.56 -2.17 -3.27
CA ASN A 532 12.92 -1.76 -2.96
C ASN A 532 13.79 -2.90 -2.42
N GLN A 533 13.21 -4.00 -1.92
CA GLN A 533 14.01 -5.20 -1.70
C GLN A 533 14.57 -5.72 -3.02
N SER A 534 13.82 -5.68 -4.12
CA SER A 534 14.36 -6.04 -5.45
C SER A 534 15.49 -5.09 -5.87
N LYS A 535 15.43 -3.80 -5.52
CA LYS A 535 16.51 -2.83 -5.78
C LYS A 535 17.70 -2.90 -4.82
N GLN A 536 17.52 -3.28 -3.55
CA GLN A 536 18.63 -3.46 -2.58
C GLN A 536 19.30 -4.83 -2.72
N THR A 537 18.54 -5.86 -3.08
CA THR A 537 19.11 -7.16 -3.49
C THR A 537 19.77 -7.03 -4.88
N ALA A 538 19.30 -6.10 -5.73
CA ALA A 538 19.98 -5.72 -6.97
C ALA A 538 21.13 -4.72 -6.75
N SER A 539 21.23 -3.99 -5.64
CA SER A 539 22.36 -3.07 -5.38
C SER A 539 23.48 -3.71 -4.55
N ILE A 540 23.20 -4.81 -3.85
CA ILE A 540 24.23 -5.70 -3.26
C ILE A 540 24.76 -6.71 -4.30
N LEU A 541 24.07 -6.86 -5.43
CA LEU A 541 24.65 -7.39 -6.66
C LEU A 541 24.94 -6.23 -7.60
N GLN A 542 26.04 -5.53 -7.33
CA GLN A 542 26.80 -4.88 -8.41
C GLN A 542 26.74 -5.82 -9.63
N GLU A 543 26.13 -5.36 -10.73
CA GLU A 543 25.87 -6.12 -11.96
C GLU A 543 27.17 -6.45 -12.69
N THR A 544 28.01 -7.24 -12.02
CA THR A 544 29.29 -7.77 -12.48
C THR A 544 29.46 -9.15 -11.86
N GLY A 545 28.60 -10.10 -12.25
CA GLY A 545 28.61 -11.42 -11.62
C GLY A 545 27.95 -12.52 -12.44
N VAL A 546 28.33 -13.76 -12.11
CA VAL A 546 27.83 -15.06 -12.63
C VAL A 546 26.30 -15.07 -12.87
N ALA A 547 25.52 -14.34 -12.07
CA ALA A 547 24.06 -14.28 -12.19
C ALA A 547 23.56 -13.54 -13.45
N ALA A 548 24.17 -12.41 -13.83
CA ALA A 548 23.81 -11.68 -15.05
C ALA A 548 24.17 -12.50 -16.30
N ARG A 549 25.38 -13.08 -16.33
CA ARG A 549 25.85 -13.96 -17.41
C ARG A 549 24.99 -15.22 -17.56
N ARG A 550 24.53 -15.78 -16.44
CA ARG A 550 23.57 -16.90 -16.41
C ARG A 550 22.19 -16.49 -16.96
N SER A 551 21.67 -15.32 -16.59
CA SER A 551 20.39 -14.81 -17.11
C SER A 551 20.47 -14.51 -18.62
N THR A 552 21.57 -13.92 -19.09
CA THR A 552 21.81 -13.69 -20.52
C THR A 552 21.87 -15.01 -21.29
N LEU A 553 22.60 -16.01 -20.76
CA LEU A 553 22.62 -17.35 -21.35
C LEU A 553 21.21 -17.95 -21.45
N TYR A 554 20.41 -17.85 -20.37
CA TYR A 554 19.03 -18.34 -20.38
C TYR A 554 18.20 -17.67 -21.48
N ASN A 555 18.34 -16.36 -21.67
CA ASN A 555 17.58 -15.60 -22.66
C ASN A 555 18.01 -15.90 -24.11
N MET A 556 19.28 -16.24 -24.36
CA MET A 556 19.78 -16.61 -25.69
C MET A 556 19.30 -17.99 -26.17
N LEU A 557 18.86 -18.86 -25.26
CA LEU A 557 18.41 -20.20 -25.61
C LEU A 557 16.99 -20.18 -26.21
N PRO A 558 16.71 -20.96 -27.26
CA PRO A 558 15.34 -21.15 -27.76
C PRO A 558 14.38 -21.77 -26.72
N GLU A 559 13.07 -21.77 -26.98
CA GLU A 559 12.08 -22.43 -26.10
C GLU A 559 12.37 -23.93 -25.91
N THR A 560 12.81 -24.62 -26.96
CA THR A 560 13.32 -25.99 -26.92
C THR A 560 14.69 -26.02 -27.59
N PHE A 561 15.70 -26.57 -26.93
CA PHE A 561 17.08 -26.54 -27.40
C PHE A 561 17.84 -27.81 -27.05
N THR A 562 18.88 -28.11 -27.84
CA THR A 562 19.77 -29.26 -27.62
C THR A 562 21.02 -28.85 -26.83
N LYS A 563 21.76 -29.85 -26.32
CA LYS A 563 23.07 -29.61 -25.69
C LYS A 563 24.03 -28.87 -26.62
N LYS A 564 23.96 -29.11 -27.93
CA LYS A 564 24.79 -28.42 -28.93
C LYS A 564 24.45 -26.93 -29.01
N ASP A 565 23.17 -26.58 -28.94
CA ASP A 565 22.72 -25.18 -28.93
C ASP A 565 23.12 -24.47 -27.63
N TYR A 566 23.07 -25.21 -26.52
CA TYR A 566 23.53 -24.73 -25.22
C TYR A 566 25.04 -24.42 -25.24
N ASP A 567 25.86 -25.37 -25.71
CA ASP A 567 27.30 -25.20 -25.79
C ASP A 567 27.69 -24.07 -26.76
N ALA A 568 26.94 -23.87 -27.85
CA ALA A 568 27.12 -22.75 -28.77
C ALA A 568 26.80 -21.39 -28.13
N ALA A 569 25.72 -21.30 -27.34
CA ALA A 569 25.38 -20.09 -26.61
C ALA A 569 26.42 -19.77 -25.50
N VAL A 570 26.94 -20.79 -24.82
CA VAL A 570 28.03 -20.68 -23.84
C VAL A 570 29.30 -20.14 -24.48
N PHE A 571 29.67 -20.66 -25.66
CA PHE A 571 30.83 -20.20 -26.41
C PHE A 571 30.65 -18.75 -26.88
N ALA A 572 29.47 -18.38 -27.39
CA ALA A 572 29.17 -17.02 -27.84
C ALA A 572 29.25 -15.99 -26.69
N LEU A 573 28.99 -16.40 -25.45
CA LEU A 573 29.12 -15.59 -24.24
C LEU A 573 30.54 -15.58 -23.63
N GLY A 574 31.48 -16.34 -24.19
CA GLY A 574 32.85 -16.46 -23.66
C GLY A 574 32.95 -17.20 -22.32
N GLU A 575 32.00 -18.07 -22.01
CA GLU A 575 31.91 -18.79 -20.73
C GLU A 575 32.65 -20.12 -20.72
N ASN A 576 33.17 -20.52 -19.55
CA ASN A 576 33.80 -21.84 -19.38
C ASN A 576 32.74 -22.95 -19.28
N GLY A 577 32.88 -24.01 -20.08
CA GLY A 577 31.96 -25.15 -20.11
C GLY A 577 31.76 -25.85 -18.76
N SER A 578 32.74 -25.81 -17.85
CA SER A 578 32.59 -26.37 -16.49
C SER A 578 31.66 -25.54 -15.59
N THR A 579 31.60 -24.22 -15.80
CA THR A 579 30.68 -23.30 -15.09
C THR A 579 29.28 -23.40 -15.68
N ALA A 580 29.18 -23.43 -17.02
CA ALA A 580 27.91 -23.58 -17.72
C ALA A 580 27.22 -24.92 -17.45
N ALA A 581 27.98 -26.00 -17.23
CA ALA A 581 27.43 -27.29 -16.82
C ALA A 581 26.70 -27.23 -15.46
N LYS A 582 27.14 -26.39 -14.52
CA LYS A 582 26.45 -26.18 -13.24
C LYS A 582 25.18 -25.35 -13.40
N TRP A 583 25.12 -24.47 -14.40
CA TRP A 583 23.96 -23.61 -14.64
C TRP A 583 22.78 -24.36 -15.23
N ILE A 584 23.01 -25.32 -16.13
CA ILE A 584 21.92 -26.13 -16.69
C ILE A 584 21.24 -26.97 -15.60
N GLU A 585 22.01 -27.53 -14.66
CA GLU A 585 21.47 -28.21 -13.48
C GLU A 585 20.71 -27.26 -12.55
N ALA A 586 21.23 -26.05 -12.33
CA ALA A 586 20.55 -25.04 -11.53
C ALA A 586 19.23 -24.58 -12.14
N PHE A 587 19.12 -24.48 -13.47
CA PHE A 587 17.87 -24.16 -14.16
C PHE A 587 16.84 -25.27 -14.04
N ILE A 588 17.28 -26.52 -14.08
CA ILE A 588 16.39 -27.68 -13.88
C ILE A 588 15.89 -27.71 -12.42
N LYS A 589 16.79 -27.53 -11.45
CA LYS A 589 16.42 -27.52 -10.02
C LYS A 589 15.50 -26.36 -9.64
N SER A 590 15.64 -25.21 -10.30
CA SER A 590 14.79 -24.03 -10.08
C SER A 590 13.50 -24.05 -10.92
N GLY A 591 13.23 -25.12 -11.67
CA GLY A 591 12.01 -25.27 -12.45
C GLY A 591 11.92 -24.34 -13.66
N LYS A 592 13.03 -23.74 -14.12
CA LYS A 592 13.08 -22.92 -15.35
C LYS A 592 13.29 -23.75 -16.61
N LEU A 593 13.86 -24.94 -16.48
CA LEU A 593 14.05 -25.89 -17.58
C LEU A 593 13.54 -27.28 -17.19
N CYS A 594 12.91 -27.99 -18.11
CA CYS A 594 12.70 -29.42 -18.02
C CYS A 594 13.60 -30.16 -19.01
N ARG A 595 14.07 -31.33 -18.62
CA ARG A 595 14.75 -32.26 -19.53
C ARG A 595 13.69 -33.11 -20.22
N ILE A 596 13.56 -32.96 -21.53
CA ILE A 596 12.60 -33.73 -22.33
C ILE A 596 13.16 -35.13 -22.60
N GLU A 597 14.42 -35.18 -23.05
CA GLU A 597 15.14 -36.41 -23.39
C GLU A 597 16.66 -36.19 -23.20
N GLN A 598 17.47 -37.22 -23.44
CA GLN A 598 18.91 -37.11 -23.22
C GLN A 598 19.54 -36.07 -24.17
N GLY A 599 19.99 -34.94 -23.61
CA GLY A 599 20.62 -33.87 -24.37
C GLY A 599 19.65 -32.85 -24.98
N LYS A 600 18.37 -32.85 -24.59
CA LYS A 600 17.36 -31.90 -25.05
C LYS A 600 16.52 -31.34 -23.91
N TYR A 601 16.33 -30.03 -23.93
CA TYR A 601 15.77 -29.26 -22.83
C TYR A 601 14.68 -28.32 -23.35
N ARG A 602 13.72 -27.98 -22.48
CA ARG A 602 12.67 -27.00 -22.78
C ARG A 602 12.52 -26.01 -21.63
N LYS A 603 12.26 -24.76 -21.96
CA LYS A 603 11.91 -23.70 -21.00
C LYS A 603 10.53 -23.95 -20.40
N ILE A 604 10.46 -23.84 -19.08
CA ILE A 604 9.21 -23.87 -18.33
C ILE A 604 8.90 -22.41 -17.98
N PHE A 605 7.70 -21.97 -18.31
CA PHE A 605 7.21 -20.62 -18.01
C PHE A 605 6.70 -20.54 -16.58
#